data_AF-A0A2S9E6X7-F1
#
_entry.id   AF-A0A2S9E6X7-F1
#
_cell.length_a   1.000
_cell.length_b   1.000
_cell.length_c   1.000
_cell.angle_alpha   90.00
_cell.angle_beta   90.00
_cell.angle_gamma   90.00
#
_symmetry.space_group_name_H-M   'P 1'
#
loop_
_entity.id
_entity.type
_entity.pdbx_description
1 polymer ?
#
loop_
_entity_poly.entity_id
_entity_poly.type
_entity_poly.pdbx_seq_one_letter_code
_entity_poly.pdbx_strand_id
1 'polypeptide(L)'
;MCPRLPRTLPRDTDYKSTKATSIWVWLSLCLERNSGMTIKMPGVVWKPISRNYTKRKRSRTDCVILHIAVTEASSLKGWFNNPSAYASSHFYVRRDGTIEQYLGAEYISWANGAGNSRAITVETQGMGTGSWTGAQCKSLARICAWSHTKFGVRTTLMPNSRPSSKGIGYHRQGVNPWRVSGGELWSKSRGKICPGYDRIEQIPSIVANAAGGSYKPVANIEKKPVKNPKPVAGTKNKHLSKRQVKNVQRALAGHKIYRGAIDGIAGPVTEEAIEYYQRHQLFGGLVADGMWGPVTKAHYIWTKKLQSAMNKWKGYKIGVDGDYRSVTRGRVEDIMERNHGGAYKGVVDAIPGPVFCKMLGIPTHP
;
A
#
# COMPACT_ATOMS: atom_id res chain seq x y z
N MET A 1 53.11 -35.79 56.26
CA MET A 1 53.52 -35.06 57.48
C MET A 1 54.51 -33.98 57.09
N CYS A 2 54.25 -32.75 57.55
CA CYS A 2 55.20 -31.65 57.82
C CYS A 2 56.09 -31.05 56.70
N PRO A 3 56.57 -29.80 56.84
CA PRO A 3 55.93 -28.61 57.44
C PRO A 3 56.25 -27.28 56.69
N ARG A 4 55.71 -26.18 57.23
CA ARG A 4 55.84 -24.76 56.80
C ARG A 4 57.16 -24.09 57.23
N LEU A 5 57.49 -22.96 56.57
CA LEU A 5 57.73 -21.57 57.07
C LEU A 5 58.65 -20.80 56.08
N PRO A 6 58.86 -19.45 56.15
CA PRO A 6 58.01 -18.32 56.58
C PRO A 6 58.02 -17.11 55.59
N ARG A 7 57.33 -16.02 55.98
CA ARG A 7 57.22 -14.69 55.32
C ARG A 7 58.42 -13.77 55.62
N THR A 8 58.88 -12.99 54.63
CA THR A 8 59.07 -11.51 54.67
C THR A 8 59.45 -10.96 53.28
N LEU A 9 58.97 -9.75 52.96
CA LEU A 9 59.12 -9.01 51.69
C LEU A 9 60.46 -8.25 51.59
N PRO A 10 60.95 -7.98 50.37
CA PRO A 10 61.61 -6.72 50.04
C PRO A 10 60.81 -5.88 49.03
N ARG A 11 61.01 -4.57 49.13
CA ARG A 11 60.51 -3.52 48.23
C ARG A 11 61.52 -3.27 47.09
N ASP A 12 61.02 -2.58 46.07
CA ASP A 12 61.69 -1.99 44.91
C ASP A 12 61.94 -2.92 43.72
N THR A 13 61.10 -2.81 42.70
CA THR A 13 61.35 -1.87 41.58
C THR A 13 60.28 -2.05 40.51
N ASP A 14 59.98 -0.94 39.84
CA ASP A 14 59.06 -0.80 38.73
C ASP A 14 59.25 -1.84 37.63
N TYR A 15 58.18 -2.55 37.28
CA TYR A 15 57.49 -2.44 35.97
C TYR A 15 56.37 -3.49 35.95
N LYS A 16 55.17 -3.13 36.43
CA LYS A 16 54.04 -4.08 36.50
C LYS A 16 53.47 -4.36 35.12
N SER A 17 53.80 -5.54 34.60
CA SER A 17 52.86 -6.30 33.77
C SER A 17 51.73 -6.86 34.64
N THR A 18 50.58 -7.09 34.01
CA THR A 18 49.40 -7.84 34.49
C THR A 18 48.56 -7.19 35.60
N LYS A 19 47.38 -6.70 35.21
CA LYS A 19 46.12 -6.95 35.92
C LYS A 19 44.91 -6.68 35.03
N ALA A 20 44.32 -7.79 34.58
CA ALA A 20 42.89 -8.01 34.43
C ALA A 20 42.00 -6.76 34.54
N THR A 21 41.69 -6.16 33.41
CA THR A 21 40.53 -5.26 33.24
C THR A 21 39.82 -5.62 31.94
N SER A 22 39.43 -6.88 31.83
CA SER A 22 38.68 -7.39 30.69
C SER A 22 37.79 -8.56 31.10
N ILE A 23 36.97 -8.39 32.14
CA ILE A 23 35.92 -9.36 32.49
C ILE A 23 34.62 -8.75 33.06
N TRP A 24 34.52 -7.42 33.13
CA TRP A 24 33.28 -6.73 33.56
C TRP A 24 32.45 -6.10 32.42
N VAL A 25 32.71 -6.48 31.17
CA VAL A 25 31.84 -6.16 30.00
C VAL A 25 31.18 -7.40 29.40
N TRP A 26 31.45 -8.60 29.93
CA TRP A 26 30.88 -9.85 29.41
C TRP A 26 30.08 -10.66 30.45
N LEU A 27 29.58 -10.01 31.51
CA LEU A 27 28.66 -10.63 32.47
C LEU A 27 27.37 -9.81 32.69
N SER A 28 26.77 -9.34 31.60
CA SER A 28 25.33 -8.98 31.56
C SER A 28 24.61 -9.52 30.31
N LEU A 29 25.21 -10.52 29.64
CA LEU A 29 24.63 -11.16 28.45
C LEU A 29 24.23 -12.64 28.65
N CYS A 30 24.35 -13.18 29.86
CA CYS A 30 23.89 -14.54 30.15
C CYS A 30 23.33 -14.60 31.58
N LEU A 31 22.11 -14.11 31.78
CA LEU A 31 21.15 -14.58 32.79
C LEU A 31 19.79 -13.85 32.61
N GLU A 32 19.17 -14.02 31.45
CA GLU A 32 17.71 -13.89 31.31
C GLU A 32 17.17 -15.11 30.57
N ARG A 33 17.13 -16.25 31.27
CA ARG A 33 16.27 -17.36 30.88
C ARG A 33 14.85 -17.05 31.36
N ASN A 34 13.92 -17.02 30.40
CA ASN A 34 12.47 -17.20 30.56
C ASN A 34 11.67 -16.10 31.27
N SER A 35 11.42 -15.00 30.55
CA SER A 35 10.05 -14.56 30.31
C SER A 35 9.91 -13.98 28.90
N GLY A 36 8.88 -14.41 28.15
CA GLY A 36 8.65 -14.00 26.77
C GLY A 36 8.22 -12.54 26.66
N MET A 37 9.17 -11.61 26.66
CA MET A 37 8.88 -10.19 26.59
C MET A 37 8.24 -9.84 25.24
N THR A 38 7.02 -9.28 25.32
CA THR A 38 6.27 -8.81 24.16
C THR A 38 7.06 -7.77 23.37
N ILE A 39 7.29 -8.01 22.08
CA ILE A 39 8.04 -7.10 21.21
C ILE A 39 7.16 -5.92 20.83
N LYS A 40 7.45 -4.76 21.42
CA LYS A 40 6.78 -3.49 21.14
C LYS A 40 7.69 -2.55 20.34
N MET A 41 7.13 -1.84 19.38
CA MET A 41 7.82 -0.75 18.70
C MET A 41 7.87 0.45 19.65
N PRO A 42 9.04 1.07 19.90
CA PRO A 42 9.09 2.25 20.77
C PRO A 42 8.36 3.45 20.16
N GLY A 43 7.82 4.34 20.99
CA GLY A 43 7.17 5.58 20.53
C GLY A 43 5.89 5.34 19.72
N VAL A 44 5.11 4.31 20.08
CA VAL A 44 3.78 4.00 19.53
C VAL A 44 2.79 3.76 20.67
N VAL A 45 1.49 3.92 20.39
CA VAL A 45 0.44 3.71 21.38
C VAL A 45 0.17 2.20 21.52
N TRP A 46 0.52 1.63 22.67
CA TRP A 46 0.26 0.21 22.96
C TRP A 46 -1.20 -0.02 23.37
N LYS A 47 -1.94 -0.80 22.58
CA LYS A 47 -3.37 -1.11 22.81
C LYS A 47 -3.64 -2.60 22.66
N PRO A 48 -3.21 -3.45 23.61
CA PRO A 48 -3.26 -4.89 23.42
C PRO A 48 -4.68 -5.41 23.15
N ILE A 49 -4.81 -6.34 22.21
CA ILE A 49 -6.00 -7.17 22.01
C ILE A 49 -5.84 -8.50 22.75
N SER A 50 -6.95 -9.10 23.20
CA SER A 50 -6.95 -10.35 23.95
C SER A 50 -7.30 -11.57 23.10
N ARG A 51 -7.71 -11.37 21.84
CA ARG A 51 -8.15 -12.43 20.92
C ARG A 51 -7.91 -12.04 19.45
N ASN A 52 -8.29 -12.94 18.53
CA ASN A 52 -8.13 -12.80 17.09
C ASN A 52 -6.68 -12.72 16.59
N TYR A 53 -5.77 -13.43 17.26
CA TYR A 53 -4.40 -13.64 16.82
C TYR A 53 -3.92 -14.99 17.33
N THR A 54 -2.85 -15.53 16.75
CA THR A 54 -2.22 -16.76 17.24
C THR A 54 -1.05 -16.38 18.14
N LYS A 55 -1.13 -16.72 19.43
CA LYS A 55 -0.10 -16.48 20.45
C LYS A 55 1.06 -17.49 20.31
N ARG A 56 1.68 -17.50 19.14
CA ARG A 56 2.84 -18.33 18.78
C ARG A 56 3.86 -17.47 18.07
N LYS A 57 5.15 -17.68 18.38
CA LYS A 57 6.24 -17.02 17.68
C LYS A 57 6.23 -17.37 16.19
N ARG A 58 6.42 -16.38 15.32
CA ARG A 58 6.65 -16.60 13.88
C ARG A 58 7.97 -17.32 13.66
N SER A 59 8.00 -18.26 12.71
CA SER A 59 9.22 -18.99 12.33
C SER A 59 10.20 -18.13 11.54
N ARG A 60 9.70 -17.09 10.87
CA ARG A 60 10.48 -16.02 10.24
C ARG A 60 9.67 -14.73 10.24
N THR A 61 10.32 -13.58 10.19
CA THR A 61 9.67 -12.28 9.99
C THR A 61 10.45 -11.53 8.93
N ASP A 62 9.94 -11.49 7.71
CA ASP A 62 10.72 -11.01 6.57
C ASP A 62 9.89 -10.22 5.55
N CYS A 63 8.64 -9.91 5.88
CA CYS A 63 7.89 -8.90 5.17
C CYS A 63 7.07 -8.00 6.08
N VAL A 64 6.82 -6.78 5.61
CA VAL A 64 5.77 -5.88 6.10
C VAL A 64 4.70 -5.80 5.03
N ILE A 65 3.44 -6.06 5.36
CA ILE A 65 2.32 -5.94 4.43
C ILE A 65 1.44 -4.76 4.84
N LEU A 66 1.20 -3.87 3.89
CA LEU A 66 0.40 -2.66 4.05
C LEU A 66 -1.05 -2.88 3.63
N HIS A 67 -1.97 -2.36 4.45
CA HIS A 67 -3.42 -2.50 4.31
C HIS A 67 -4.15 -1.16 4.52
N ILE A 68 -5.42 -1.13 4.11
CA ILE A 68 -6.40 -0.10 4.44
C ILE A 68 -7.56 -0.77 5.18
N ALA A 69 -7.99 -0.19 6.29
CA ALA A 69 -9.00 -0.80 7.16
C ALA A 69 -10.43 -0.64 6.62
N VAL A 70 -10.62 0.23 5.61
CA VAL A 70 -11.94 0.61 5.07
C VAL A 70 -12.85 1.14 6.20
N THR A 71 -12.25 1.93 7.07
CA THR A 71 -12.91 2.60 8.18
C THR A 71 -12.11 3.82 8.57
N GLU A 72 -12.83 4.85 9.02
CA GLU A 72 -12.23 6.02 9.61
C GLU A 72 -12.20 5.93 11.16
N ALA A 73 -12.53 4.77 11.75
CA ALA A 73 -12.48 4.59 13.20
C ALA A 73 -11.10 5.01 13.77
N SER A 74 -11.09 5.64 14.93
CA SER A 74 -9.85 6.09 15.57
C SER A 74 -9.02 4.96 16.16
N SER A 75 -9.55 3.74 16.22
CA SER A 75 -8.85 2.54 16.67
C SER A 75 -9.59 1.31 16.19
N LEU A 76 -8.84 0.25 15.88
CA LEU A 76 -9.37 -1.08 15.58
C LEU A 76 -9.44 -1.99 16.82
N LYS A 77 -9.01 -1.55 18.01
CA LYS A 77 -8.98 -2.38 19.23
C LYS A 77 -10.33 -3.06 19.51
N GLY A 78 -11.44 -2.32 19.36
CA GLY A 78 -12.79 -2.86 19.56
C GLY A 78 -13.13 -3.93 18.54
N TRP A 79 -12.92 -3.65 17.25
CA TRP A 79 -13.15 -4.60 16.17
C TRP A 79 -12.29 -5.87 16.31
N PHE A 80 -11.00 -5.72 16.59
CA PHE A 80 -10.09 -6.85 16.79
C PHE A 80 -10.37 -7.66 18.07
N ASN A 81 -11.14 -7.13 19.03
CA ASN A 81 -11.62 -7.91 20.18
C ASN A 81 -13.04 -8.47 19.99
N ASN A 82 -13.70 -8.22 18.85
CA ASN A 82 -14.96 -8.86 18.53
C ASN A 82 -14.70 -10.35 18.17
N PRO A 83 -15.24 -11.33 18.90
CA PRO A 83 -15.01 -12.75 18.60
C PRO A 83 -15.43 -13.18 17.19
N SER A 84 -16.33 -12.43 16.53
CA SER A 84 -16.76 -12.71 15.15
C SER A 84 -15.90 -12.03 14.07
N ALA A 85 -14.88 -11.24 14.44
CA ALA A 85 -14.07 -10.51 13.45
C ALA A 85 -13.12 -11.42 12.67
N TYR A 86 -12.56 -12.45 13.33
CA TYR A 86 -11.54 -13.35 12.77
C TYR A 86 -10.40 -12.59 12.04
N ALA A 87 -10.04 -11.41 12.55
CA ALA A 87 -9.07 -10.52 11.93
C ALA A 87 -8.27 -9.71 12.96
N SER A 88 -7.01 -9.43 12.64
CA SER A 88 -6.16 -8.50 13.37
C SER A 88 -4.98 -8.02 12.53
N SER A 89 -4.39 -6.90 12.90
CA SER A 89 -3.09 -6.43 12.41
C SER A 89 -2.16 -6.09 13.56
N HIS A 90 -0.85 -6.10 13.31
CA HIS A 90 0.12 -5.68 14.32
C HIS A 90 -0.03 -4.20 14.64
N PHE A 91 -0.15 -3.38 13.59
CA PHE A 91 -0.20 -1.93 13.69
C PHE A 91 -1.45 -1.34 13.04
N TYR A 92 -1.82 -0.14 13.49
CA TYR A 92 -2.79 0.73 12.83
C TYR A 92 -2.27 2.17 12.75
N VAL A 93 -2.31 2.76 11.55
CA VAL A 93 -1.84 4.14 11.32
C VAL A 93 -3.01 5.08 11.02
N ARG A 94 -3.25 6.02 11.94
CA ARG A 94 -4.26 7.07 11.80
C ARG A 94 -3.90 8.10 10.73
N ARG A 95 -4.89 8.86 10.24
CA ARG A 95 -4.74 9.99 9.30
C ARG A 95 -3.69 11.02 9.75
N ASP A 96 -3.55 11.23 11.05
CA ASP A 96 -2.58 12.15 11.66
C ASP A 96 -1.17 11.55 11.84
N GLY A 97 -0.96 10.29 11.44
CA GLY A 97 0.29 9.57 11.58
C GLY A 97 0.48 8.85 12.93
N THR A 98 -0.48 8.90 13.85
CA THR A 98 -0.39 8.13 15.10
C THR A 98 -0.36 6.64 14.79
N ILE A 99 0.60 5.91 15.39
CA ILE A 99 0.75 4.46 15.26
C ILE A 99 0.21 3.81 16.53
N GLU A 100 -0.78 2.93 16.39
CA GLU A 100 -1.19 2.00 17.44
C GLU A 100 -0.58 0.62 17.19
N GLN A 101 -0.21 -0.09 18.25
CA GLN A 101 0.20 -1.50 18.18
C GLN A 101 -0.72 -2.36 19.06
N TYR A 102 -1.28 -3.42 18.47
CA TYR A 102 -2.31 -4.25 19.13
C TYR A 102 -1.83 -5.57 19.69
N LEU A 103 -0.71 -6.10 19.18
CA LEU A 103 -0.13 -7.35 19.65
C LEU A 103 1.38 -7.32 19.52
N GLY A 104 2.04 -8.20 20.29
CA GLY A 104 3.48 -8.38 20.22
C GLY A 104 3.91 -8.72 18.80
N ALA A 105 4.94 -8.04 18.33
CA ALA A 105 5.46 -8.26 16.99
C ALA A 105 6.15 -9.63 16.84
N GLU A 106 6.20 -10.47 17.87
CA GLU A 106 6.58 -11.88 17.79
C GLU A 106 5.41 -12.81 17.41
N TYR A 107 4.15 -12.40 17.68
CA TYR A 107 2.96 -13.22 17.48
C TYR A 107 2.36 -13.12 16.07
N ILE A 108 1.40 -13.96 15.73
CA ILE A 108 0.82 -13.99 14.38
C ILE A 108 -0.52 -13.24 14.37
N SER A 109 -0.56 -12.09 13.70
CA SER A 109 -1.81 -11.40 13.36
C SER A 109 -2.61 -12.16 12.28
N TRP A 110 -3.92 -11.95 12.21
CA TRP A 110 -4.80 -12.55 11.21
C TRP A 110 -5.23 -11.51 10.15
N ALA A 111 -4.32 -11.15 9.23
CA ALA A 111 -4.59 -10.12 8.19
C ALA A 111 -4.30 -10.60 6.74
N ASN A 112 -3.50 -11.66 6.59
CA ASN A 112 -2.81 -12.03 5.35
C ASN A 112 -2.97 -13.49 4.94
N GLY A 113 -3.95 -14.23 5.49
CA GLY A 113 -4.16 -15.64 5.13
C GLY A 113 -2.87 -16.46 5.22
N ALA A 114 -2.43 -17.06 4.11
CA ALA A 114 -1.20 -17.86 4.05
C ALA A 114 0.09 -17.09 4.44
N GLY A 115 0.10 -15.76 4.32
CA GLY A 115 1.25 -14.92 4.71
C GLY A 115 1.32 -14.56 6.20
N ASN A 116 0.30 -14.92 7.00
CA ASN A 116 0.23 -14.57 8.43
C ASN A 116 1.46 -15.03 9.22
N SER A 117 2.05 -16.17 8.86
CA SER A 117 3.17 -16.77 9.59
C SER A 117 4.50 -16.04 9.43
N ARG A 118 4.58 -15.02 8.55
CA ARG A 118 5.83 -14.29 8.28
C ARG A 118 5.73 -12.76 8.20
N ALA A 119 4.51 -12.22 8.12
CA ALA A 119 4.28 -10.80 7.93
C ALA A 119 4.16 -10.04 9.25
N ILE A 120 4.81 -8.87 9.33
CA ILE A 120 4.30 -7.74 10.08
C ILE A 120 3.19 -7.10 9.24
N THR A 121 2.06 -6.77 9.84
CA THR A 121 0.86 -6.31 9.13
C THR A 121 0.43 -4.96 9.68
N VAL A 122 0.13 -4.04 8.77
CA VAL A 122 -0.19 -2.65 9.11
C VAL A 122 -1.50 -2.27 8.45
N GLU A 123 -2.53 -2.06 9.26
CA GLU A 123 -3.77 -1.43 8.83
C GLU A 123 -3.63 0.09 8.86
N THR A 124 -4.40 0.79 8.05
CA THR A 124 -4.41 2.26 8.05
C THR A 124 -5.84 2.80 8.11
N GLN A 125 -6.00 3.98 8.68
CA GLN A 125 -7.25 4.72 8.69
C GLN A 125 -7.56 5.24 7.29
N GLY A 126 -8.79 5.01 6.84
CA GLY A 126 -9.27 5.48 5.55
C GLY A 126 -10.29 4.53 4.92
N MET A 127 -11.07 5.06 4.01
CA MET A 127 -11.96 4.28 3.14
C MET A 127 -11.19 3.58 2.01
N GLY A 128 -11.88 2.72 1.24
CA GLY A 128 -11.27 1.93 0.16
C GLY A 128 -10.51 2.77 -0.86
N THR A 129 -10.97 3.98 -1.16
CA THR A 129 -10.34 4.91 -2.11
C THR A 129 -9.50 6.00 -1.42
N GLY A 130 -8.74 6.74 -2.22
CA GLY A 130 -7.94 7.88 -1.82
C GLY A 130 -6.52 7.53 -1.39
N SER A 131 -5.68 8.55 -1.30
CA SER A 131 -4.29 8.42 -0.85
C SER A 131 -4.17 8.35 0.68
N TRP A 132 -3.06 7.80 1.15
CA TRP A 132 -2.57 8.06 2.50
C TRP A 132 -2.17 9.53 2.63
N THR A 133 -2.39 10.11 3.81
CA THR A 133 -1.85 11.44 4.13
C THR A 133 -0.31 11.38 4.20
N GLY A 134 0.35 12.53 4.07
CA GLY A 134 1.81 12.60 4.27
C GLY A 134 2.26 12.09 5.65
N ALA A 135 1.44 12.29 6.69
CA ALA A 135 1.71 11.77 8.03
C ALA A 135 1.60 10.24 8.09
N GLN A 136 0.60 9.66 7.42
CA GLN A 136 0.50 8.20 7.28
C GLN A 136 1.72 7.63 6.54
N CYS A 137 2.12 8.21 5.42
CA CYS A 137 3.30 7.75 4.66
C CYS A 137 4.57 7.76 5.52
N LYS A 138 4.80 8.82 6.32
CA LYS A 138 5.94 8.90 7.25
C LYS A 138 5.90 7.79 8.31
N SER A 139 4.74 7.54 8.91
CA SER A 139 4.58 6.50 9.92
C SER A 139 4.71 5.08 9.36
N LEU A 140 4.23 4.84 8.14
CA LEU A 140 4.43 3.58 7.43
C LEU A 140 5.93 3.33 7.17
N ALA A 141 6.66 4.34 6.69
CA ALA A 141 8.11 4.25 6.49
C ALA A 141 8.84 3.94 7.81
N ARG A 142 8.41 4.57 8.91
CA ARG A 142 8.95 4.32 10.26
C ARG A 142 8.72 2.89 10.73
N ILE A 143 7.54 2.30 10.50
CA ILE A 143 7.26 0.89 10.83
C ILE A 143 8.13 -0.04 9.97
N CYS A 144 8.29 0.26 8.69
CA CYS A 144 9.15 -0.51 7.77
C CYS A 144 10.62 -0.48 8.20
N ALA A 145 11.17 0.70 8.52
CA ALA A 145 12.54 0.84 9.02
C ALA A 145 12.73 0.11 10.36
N TRP A 146 11.78 0.24 11.30
CA TRP A 146 11.84 -0.49 12.56
C TRP A 146 11.80 -2.02 12.36
N SER A 147 10.96 -2.50 11.43
CA SER A 147 10.87 -3.93 11.10
C SER A 147 12.18 -4.45 10.48
N HIS A 148 12.87 -3.62 9.69
CA HIS A 148 14.22 -3.90 9.21
C HIS A 148 15.20 -4.06 10.37
N THR A 149 15.30 -3.06 11.26
CA THR A 149 16.21 -3.10 12.41
C THR A 149 15.92 -4.29 13.34
N LYS A 150 14.64 -4.61 13.59
CA LYS A 150 14.26 -5.62 14.58
C LYS A 150 14.32 -7.05 14.05
N PHE A 151 14.00 -7.26 12.78
CA PHE A 151 13.79 -8.59 12.21
C PHE A 151 14.58 -8.86 10.91
N GLY A 152 15.29 -7.88 10.38
CA GLY A 152 16.00 -8.01 9.10
C GLY A 152 15.07 -7.98 7.88
N VAL A 153 13.84 -7.45 8.00
CA VAL A 153 12.96 -7.25 6.83
C VAL A 153 13.66 -6.35 5.81
N ARG A 154 13.67 -6.72 4.53
CA ARG A 154 14.30 -5.89 3.48
C ARG A 154 13.51 -4.58 3.27
N THR A 155 14.20 -3.46 3.16
CA THR A 155 13.62 -2.15 2.79
C THR A 155 13.50 -2.01 1.26
N THR A 156 12.99 -3.07 0.62
CA THR A 156 12.76 -3.14 -0.82
C THR A 156 11.32 -3.51 -1.09
N LEU A 157 10.74 -3.00 -2.18
CA LEU A 157 9.41 -3.38 -2.62
C LEU A 157 9.37 -4.87 -2.99
N MET A 158 8.43 -5.61 -2.42
CA MET A 158 8.16 -6.98 -2.83
C MET A 158 7.57 -6.96 -4.25
N PRO A 159 8.06 -7.80 -5.18
CA PRO A 159 7.50 -7.87 -6.53
C PRO A 159 6.15 -8.60 -6.56
N ASN A 160 5.88 -9.50 -5.60
CA ASN A 160 4.69 -10.36 -5.57
C ASN A 160 4.52 -11.05 -4.20
N SER A 161 3.49 -11.87 -4.04
CA SER A 161 3.21 -12.63 -2.81
C SER A 161 3.87 -14.02 -2.71
N ARG A 162 4.88 -14.36 -3.52
CA ARG A 162 5.56 -15.67 -3.37
C ARG A 162 6.17 -15.81 -1.96
N PRO A 163 6.20 -17.02 -1.36
CA PRO A 163 6.85 -17.25 -0.06
C PRO A 163 8.33 -16.84 -0.01
N SER A 164 9.00 -16.81 -1.17
CA SER A 164 10.39 -16.39 -1.33
C SER A 164 10.57 -14.87 -1.41
N SER A 165 9.53 -14.10 -1.74
CA SER A 165 9.59 -12.64 -1.84
C SER A 165 9.74 -12.03 -0.45
N LYS A 166 10.68 -11.12 -0.24
CA LYS A 166 10.95 -10.49 1.08
C LYS A 166 10.91 -8.98 0.94
N GLY A 167 10.54 -8.30 2.02
CA GLY A 167 10.55 -6.84 2.12
C GLY A 167 9.17 -6.22 2.34
N ILE A 168 8.90 -5.09 1.70
CA ILE A 168 7.68 -4.31 1.93
C ILE A 168 6.69 -4.62 0.80
N GLY A 169 5.54 -5.18 1.14
CA GLY A 169 4.48 -5.53 0.21
C GLY A 169 3.13 -4.92 0.58
N TYR A 170 2.11 -5.25 -0.19
CA TYR A 170 0.74 -4.76 0.02
C TYR A 170 -0.30 -5.85 -0.24
N HIS A 171 -1.43 -5.80 0.47
CA HIS A 171 -2.35 -6.94 0.57
C HIS A 171 -2.81 -7.50 -0.79
N ARG A 172 -3.09 -6.63 -1.77
CA ARG A 172 -3.54 -6.99 -3.12
C ARG A 172 -2.59 -7.97 -3.83
N GLN A 173 -1.29 -7.98 -3.54
CA GLN A 173 -0.33 -8.89 -4.19
C GLN A 173 -0.67 -10.37 -3.95
N GLY A 174 -1.31 -10.71 -2.82
CA GLY A 174 -1.75 -12.07 -2.50
C GLY A 174 -3.22 -12.34 -2.80
N VAL A 175 -3.90 -11.44 -3.50
CA VAL A 175 -5.34 -11.56 -3.80
C VAL A 175 -5.54 -11.96 -5.26
N ASN A 176 -6.39 -12.95 -5.51
CA ASN A 176 -6.75 -13.29 -6.88
C ASN A 176 -7.56 -12.16 -7.53
N PRO A 177 -7.29 -11.80 -8.79
CA PRO A 177 -6.35 -12.42 -9.71
C PRO A 177 -5.03 -11.65 -9.88
N TRP A 178 -4.68 -10.71 -8.99
CA TRP A 178 -3.35 -10.09 -8.99
C TRP A 178 -2.26 -11.04 -8.50
N ARG A 179 -2.62 -12.02 -7.67
CA ARG A 179 -1.74 -13.06 -7.18
C ARG A 179 -1.09 -13.83 -8.33
N VAL A 180 0.23 -13.85 -8.34
CA VAL A 180 1.03 -14.61 -9.31
C VAL A 180 0.92 -16.12 -9.06
N SER A 181 1.24 -16.93 -10.07
CA SER A 181 1.40 -18.38 -9.89
C SER A 181 2.45 -18.67 -8.81
N GLY A 182 2.17 -19.63 -7.91
CA GLY A 182 3.00 -19.92 -6.73
C GLY A 182 3.01 -18.82 -5.65
N GLY A 183 2.19 -17.77 -5.79
CA GLY A 183 1.98 -16.75 -4.77
C GLY A 183 1.14 -17.24 -3.60
N GLU A 184 1.41 -16.77 -2.39
CA GLU A 184 0.58 -17.01 -1.22
C GLU A 184 -0.81 -16.38 -1.40
N LEU A 185 -1.87 -17.11 -1.03
CA LEU A 185 -3.23 -16.61 -1.03
C LEU A 185 -3.51 -15.87 0.28
N TRP A 186 -3.63 -14.55 0.19
CA TRP A 186 -3.80 -13.66 1.35
C TRP A 186 -5.25 -13.24 1.60
N SER A 187 -6.16 -13.53 0.66
CA SER A 187 -7.61 -13.40 0.87
C SER A 187 -8.37 -14.35 -0.05
N LYS A 188 -9.48 -14.92 0.46
CA LYS A 188 -10.46 -15.67 -0.35
C LYS A 188 -11.36 -14.74 -1.18
N SER A 189 -11.43 -13.45 -0.84
CA SER A 189 -12.21 -12.46 -1.58
C SER A 189 -11.49 -12.09 -2.87
N ARG A 190 -11.85 -12.77 -3.97
CA ARG A 190 -11.38 -12.42 -5.31
C ARG A 190 -11.71 -10.96 -5.61
N GLY A 191 -10.76 -10.22 -6.16
CA GLY A 191 -10.94 -8.80 -6.48
C GLY A 191 -10.70 -7.84 -5.31
N LYS A 192 -10.34 -8.29 -4.10
CA LYS A 192 -9.99 -7.36 -3.02
C LYS A 192 -8.78 -6.47 -3.40
N ILE A 193 -8.99 -5.15 -3.40
CA ILE A 193 -8.05 -4.13 -3.89
C ILE A 193 -7.08 -3.56 -2.85
N CYS A 194 -7.28 -3.89 -1.57
CA CYS A 194 -6.53 -3.35 -0.43
C CYS A 194 -5.00 -3.28 -0.69
N PRO A 195 -4.33 -2.12 -0.48
CA PRO A 195 -4.84 -0.89 0.13
C PRO A 195 -5.54 0.08 -0.84
N GLY A 196 -5.71 -0.28 -2.10
CA GLY A 196 -6.27 0.58 -3.16
C GLY A 196 -5.18 1.16 -4.08
N TYR A 197 -5.55 1.56 -5.30
CA TYR A 197 -4.61 2.00 -6.34
C TYR A 197 -3.78 3.21 -5.91
N ASP A 198 -4.41 4.30 -5.46
CA ASP A 198 -3.70 5.54 -5.09
C ASP A 198 -2.65 5.31 -3.99
N ARG A 199 -2.97 4.43 -3.02
CA ARG A 199 -2.04 4.07 -1.93
C ARG A 199 -0.89 3.21 -2.43
N ILE A 200 -1.15 2.30 -3.38
CA ILE A 200 -0.10 1.47 -3.98
C ILE A 200 0.92 2.33 -4.73
N GLU A 201 0.47 3.41 -5.39
CA GLU A 201 1.36 4.37 -6.06
C GLU A 201 2.28 5.11 -5.07
N GLN A 202 1.88 5.27 -3.80
CA GLN A 202 2.71 5.89 -2.76
C GLN A 202 3.78 4.94 -2.19
N ILE A 203 3.64 3.62 -2.33
CA ILE A 203 4.50 2.63 -1.68
C ILE A 203 5.98 2.77 -2.07
N PRO A 204 6.37 2.98 -3.35
CA PRO A 204 7.77 3.17 -3.70
C PRO A 204 8.45 4.28 -2.89
N SER A 205 7.77 5.41 -2.65
CA SER A 205 8.30 6.50 -1.82
C SER A 205 8.44 6.11 -0.34
N ILE A 206 7.49 5.32 0.20
CA ILE A 206 7.53 4.79 1.57
C ILE A 206 8.73 3.84 1.73
N VAL A 207 8.97 2.98 0.75
CA VAL A 207 10.11 2.06 0.70
C VAL A 207 11.43 2.83 0.68
N ALA A 208 11.55 3.84 -0.18
CA ALA A 208 12.74 4.69 -0.27
C ALA A 208 13.02 5.40 1.07
N ASN A 209 11.98 5.97 1.69
CA ASN A 209 12.10 6.63 3.00
C ASN A 209 12.48 5.65 4.12
N ALA A 210 12.00 4.40 4.06
CA ALA A 210 12.38 3.37 5.02
C ALA A 210 13.84 2.93 4.85
N ALA A 211 14.37 2.92 3.62
CA ALA A 211 15.76 2.57 3.33
C ALA A 211 16.75 3.69 3.70
N GLY A 212 16.38 4.96 3.46
CA GLY A 212 17.22 6.12 3.76
C GLY A 212 17.17 6.60 5.21
N GLY A 213 16.22 6.12 6.02
CA GLY A 213 16.03 6.55 7.40
C GLY A 213 16.62 5.59 8.42
N SER A 214 17.58 6.05 9.24
CA SER A 214 17.80 5.43 10.55
C SER A 214 16.60 5.72 11.43
N TYR A 215 16.02 4.67 12.04
CA TYR A 215 14.92 4.83 12.99
C TYR A 215 15.35 5.76 14.14
N LYS A 216 14.73 6.94 14.25
CA LYS A 216 14.85 7.82 15.43
C LYS A 216 13.60 7.64 16.30
N PRO A 217 13.72 7.28 17.59
CA PRO A 217 12.59 7.28 18.51
C PRO A 217 12.02 8.69 18.59
N VAL A 218 10.76 8.88 18.19
CA VAL A 218 10.01 10.10 18.56
C VAL A 218 9.35 9.84 19.90
N ALA A 219 9.48 10.81 20.82
CA ALA A 219 8.85 10.78 22.13
C ALA A 219 7.33 10.57 22.00
N ASN A 220 6.73 9.82 22.93
CA ASN A 220 5.30 9.55 22.98
C ASN A 220 4.52 10.87 23.09
N ILE A 221 3.89 11.32 22.01
CA ILE A 221 2.83 12.32 22.09
C ILE A 221 1.51 11.55 22.13
N GLU A 222 0.94 11.38 23.32
CA GLU A 222 -0.45 10.96 23.48
C GLU A 222 -1.37 12.04 22.88
N LYS A 223 -1.71 11.91 21.60
CA LYS A 223 -2.77 12.72 20.99
C LYS A 223 -4.14 12.10 21.31
N LYS A 224 -5.03 12.91 21.90
CA LYS A 224 -6.41 12.54 22.28
C LYS A 224 -7.17 11.87 21.11
N PRO A 225 -8.07 10.90 21.38
CA PRO A 225 -8.79 10.19 20.34
C PRO A 225 -9.76 11.12 19.58
N VAL A 226 -9.65 11.16 18.25
CA VAL A 226 -10.64 11.79 17.36
C VAL A 226 -11.86 10.88 17.24
N LYS A 227 -13.08 11.44 17.18
CA LYS A 227 -14.34 10.67 17.11
C LYS A 227 -14.40 9.76 15.86
N ASN A 228 -14.96 8.55 16.02
CA ASN A 228 -15.14 7.55 14.97
C ASN A 228 -16.18 8.01 13.91
N PRO A 229 -15.88 7.91 12.60
CA PRO A 229 -16.87 8.10 11.55
C PRO A 229 -17.67 6.82 11.25
N LYS A 230 -18.88 7.03 10.73
CA LYS A 230 -19.92 6.02 10.51
C LYS A 230 -19.60 5.05 9.34
N PRO A 231 -20.19 3.83 9.31
CA PRO A 231 -20.03 2.84 8.23
C PRO A 231 -20.64 3.33 6.90
N VAL A 232 -20.05 2.95 5.75
CA VAL A 232 -20.45 3.45 4.42
C VAL A 232 -21.60 2.65 3.80
N ALA A 233 -22.52 3.41 3.19
CA ALA A 233 -23.76 3.04 2.51
C ALA A 233 -23.57 2.25 1.19
N GLY A 234 -24.68 1.80 0.58
CA GLY A 234 -24.73 0.97 -0.64
C GLY A 234 -23.99 1.54 -1.87
N THR A 235 -23.81 0.69 -2.89
CA THR A 235 -23.04 1.03 -4.11
C THR A 235 -23.52 2.31 -4.79
N LYS A 236 -22.55 3.16 -5.18
CA LYS A 236 -22.74 4.41 -5.92
C LYS A 236 -23.30 4.18 -7.33
N ASN A 237 -23.16 2.98 -7.88
CA ASN A 237 -23.50 2.64 -9.27
C ASN A 237 -24.77 1.79 -9.41
N LYS A 238 -25.70 1.89 -8.46
CA LYS A 238 -26.98 1.16 -8.44
C LYS A 238 -27.86 1.38 -9.68
N HIS A 239 -27.63 2.46 -10.43
CA HIS A 239 -28.36 2.78 -11.67
C HIS A 239 -27.95 1.89 -12.86
N LEU A 240 -26.83 1.18 -12.78
CA LEU A 240 -26.37 0.31 -13.85
C LEU A 240 -26.98 -1.08 -13.73
N SER A 241 -27.53 -1.61 -14.82
CA SER A 241 -27.85 -3.03 -14.92
C SER A 241 -26.60 -3.89 -14.82
N LYS A 242 -26.76 -5.15 -14.40
CA LYS A 242 -25.67 -6.14 -14.35
C LYS A 242 -24.88 -6.25 -15.66
N ARG A 243 -25.56 -6.16 -16.81
CA ARG A 243 -24.91 -6.15 -18.14
C ARG A 243 -24.04 -4.91 -18.35
N GLN A 244 -24.54 -3.73 -17.98
CA GLN A 244 -23.78 -2.48 -18.05
C GLN A 244 -22.57 -2.52 -17.13
N VAL A 245 -22.71 -3.02 -15.90
CA VAL A 245 -21.57 -3.19 -14.99
C VAL A 245 -20.52 -4.12 -15.59
N LYS A 246 -20.91 -5.25 -16.19
CA LYS A 246 -19.94 -6.13 -16.89
C LYS A 246 -19.23 -5.42 -18.04
N ASN A 247 -19.91 -4.54 -18.77
CA ASN A 247 -19.29 -3.76 -19.84
C ASN A 247 -18.27 -2.77 -19.30
N VAL A 248 -18.57 -2.09 -18.20
CA VAL A 248 -17.63 -1.21 -17.49
C VAL A 248 -16.43 -2.00 -16.97
N GLN A 249 -16.66 -3.14 -16.31
CA GLN A 249 -15.59 -4.03 -15.82
C GLN A 249 -14.68 -4.51 -16.96
N ARG A 250 -15.23 -4.87 -18.13
CA ARG A 250 -14.44 -5.26 -19.32
C ARG A 250 -13.63 -4.09 -19.88
N ALA A 251 -14.23 -2.91 -19.98
CA ALA A 251 -13.54 -1.71 -20.43
C ALA A 251 -12.33 -1.41 -19.54
N LEU A 252 -12.57 -1.31 -18.23
CA LEU A 252 -11.53 -1.06 -17.23
C LEU A 252 -10.49 -2.19 -17.17
N ALA A 253 -10.87 -3.44 -17.47
CA ALA A 253 -9.93 -4.55 -17.55
C ALA A 253 -9.01 -4.46 -18.77
N GLY A 254 -9.50 -3.97 -19.91
CA GLY A 254 -8.69 -3.67 -21.09
C GLY A 254 -7.55 -2.72 -20.78
N HIS A 255 -7.79 -1.70 -19.95
CA HIS A 255 -6.77 -0.77 -19.47
C HIS A 255 -5.87 -1.32 -18.37
N LYS A 256 -6.06 -2.59 -17.95
CA LYS A 256 -5.38 -3.23 -16.81
C LYS A 256 -5.63 -2.54 -15.45
N ILE A 257 -6.60 -1.61 -15.39
CA ILE A 257 -7.08 -0.90 -14.20
C ILE A 257 -8.01 -1.80 -13.39
N TYR A 258 -8.83 -2.60 -14.06
CA TYR A 258 -9.71 -3.56 -13.38
C TYR A 258 -9.18 -4.97 -13.57
N ARG A 259 -8.72 -5.59 -12.48
CA ARG A 259 -8.43 -7.03 -12.49
C ARG A 259 -9.45 -7.79 -11.65
N GLY A 260 -10.61 -7.24 -11.31
CA GLY A 260 -11.64 -8.00 -10.62
C GLY A 260 -12.30 -9.07 -11.51
N ALA A 261 -13.28 -9.79 -10.98
CA ALA A 261 -14.12 -10.67 -11.81
C ALA A 261 -15.11 -9.83 -12.63
N ILE A 262 -15.37 -10.22 -13.88
CA ILE A 262 -16.43 -9.59 -14.69
C ILE A 262 -17.78 -10.19 -14.29
N ASP A 263 -18.23 -9.87 -13.08
CA ASP A 263 -19.39 -10.46 -12.41
C ASP A 263 -20.66 -9.63 -12.55
N GLY A 264 -20.53 -8.36 -12.94
CA GLY A 264 -21.64 -7.40 -13.03
C GLY A 264 -22.04 -6.82 -11.67
N ILE A 265 -21.19 -6.92 -10.66
CA ILE A 265 -21.38 -6.33 -9.33
C ILE A 265 -20.58 -5.03 -9.25
N ALA A 266 -21.27 -3.92 -9.06
CA ALA A 266 -20.64 -2.61 -8.93
C ALA A 266 -20.11 -2.35 -7.51
N GLY A 267 -19.47 -3.36 -6.91
CA GLY A 267 -18.90 -3.25 -5.57
C GLY A 267 -17.67 -2.36 -5.52
N PRO A 268 -17.04 -2.21 -4.33
CA PRO A 268 -15.92 -1.29 -4.12
C PRO A 268 -14.76 -1.42 -5.12
N VAL A 269 -14.50 -2.64 -5.61
CA VAL A 269 -13.47 -2.94 -6.63
C VAL A 269 -13.79 -2.27 -7.97
N THR A 270 -15.06 -2.32 -8.38
CA THR A 270 -15.53 -1.71 -9.62
C THR A 270 -15.54 -0.19 -9.45
N GLU A 271 -16.05 0.31 -8.33
CA GLU A 271 -16.09 1.75 -8.03
C GLU A 271 -14.70 2.38 -7.96
N GLU A 272 -13.73 1.72 -7.34
CA GLU A 272 -12.36 2.20 -7.30
C GLU A 272 -11.72 2.22 -8.70
N ALA A 273 -11.99 1.22 -9.53
CA ALA A 273 -11.49 1.22 -10.90
C ALA A 273 -12.13 2.33 -11.75
N ILE A 274 -13.40 2.67 -11.50
CA ILE A 274 -14.08 3.81 -12.13
C ILE A 274 -13.44 5.12 -11.68
N GLU A 275 -13.25 5.30 -10.37
CA GLU A 275 -12.64 6.50 -9.79
C GLU A 275 -11.20 6.69 -10.29
N TYR A 276 -10.44 5.61 -10.37
CA TYR A 276 -9.09 5.61 -10.96
C TYR A 276 -9.12 5.98 -12.43
N TYR A 277 -10.06 5.44 -13.22
CA TYR A 277 -10.23 5.84 -14.60
C TYR A 277 -10.50 7.35 -14.71
N GLN A 278 -11.46 7.87 -13.94
CA GLN A 278 -11.85 9.28 -13.94
C GLN A 278 -10.68 10.21 -13.60
N ARG A 279 -9.94 9.95 -12.50
CA ARG A 279 -8.82 10.80 -12.07
C ARG A 279 -7.70 10.93 -13.09
N HIS A 280 -7.48 9.88 -13.86
CA HIS A 280 -6.30 9.78 -14.72
C HIS A 280 -6.59 10.20 -16.17
N GLN A 281 -7.81 10.64 -16.49
CA GLN A 281 -8.06 11.24 -17.80
C GLN A 281 -7.37 12.60 -17.87
N LEU A 282 -6.49 12.79 -18.85
CA LEU A 282 -5.76 14.04 -19.08
C LEU A 282 -6.61 15.09 -19.85
N PHE A 283 -7.85 14.75 -20.20
CA PHE A 283 -8.79 15.61 -20.91
C PHE A 283 -10.23 15.29 -20.49
N GLY A 284 -11.14 16.26 -20.65
CA GLY A 284 -12.57 16.10 -20.34
C GLY A 284 -12.97 16.38 -18.88
N GLY A 285 -12.01 16.61 -17.98
CA GLY A 285 -12.28 17.16 -16.64
C GLY A 285 -13.23 16.31 -15.78
N LEU A 286 -13.10 14.98 -15.84
CA LEU A 286 -14.00 14.07 -15.12
C LEU A 286 -13.91 14.27 -13.60
N VAL A 287 -15.07 14.34 -12.95
CA VAL A 287 -15.16 14.24 -11.49
C VAL A 287 -14.85 12.80 -11.08
N ALA A 288 -13.88 12.62 -10.20
CA ALA A 288 -13.50 11.32 -9.65
C ALA A 288 -14.38 10.91 -8.48
N ASP A 289 -15.67 10.71 -8.76
CA ASP A 289 -16.69 10.32 -7.79
C ASP A 289 -16.88 8.80 -7.67
N GLY A 290 -16.24 8.01 -8.53
CA GLY A 290 -16.40 6.56 -8.62
C GLY A 290 -17.73 6.13 -9.24
N MET A 291 -18.49 7.06 -9.85
CA MET A 291 -19.75 6.81 -10.52
C MET A 291 -19.56 6.75 -12.04
N TRP A 292 -19.94 5.63 -12.66
CA TRP A 292 -20.07 5.55 -14.10
C TRP A 292 -21.39 6.20 -14.54
N GLY A 293 -21.44 7.52 -14.37
CA GLY A 293 -22.57 8.37 -14.74
C GLY A 293 -22.58 8.76 -16.23
N PRO A 294 -23.56 9.57 -16.65
CA PRO A 294 -23.67 10.04 -18.03
C PRO A 294 -22.40 10.70 -18.56
N VAL A 295 -21.75 11.56 -17.76
CA VAL A 295 -20.53 12.29 -18.14
C VAL A 295 -19.36 11.33 -18.37
N THR A 296 -19.07 10.43 -17.42
CA THR A 296 -18.01 9.42 -17.57
C THR A 296 -18.26 8.51 -18.78
N LYS A 297 -19.52 8.09 -18.99
CA LYS A 297 -19.90 7.28 -20.15
C LYS A 297 -19.72 8.04 -21.47
N ALA A 298 -20.12 9.31 -21.52
CA ALA A 298 -20.03 10.15 -22.71
C ALA A 298 -18.56 10.39 -23.09
N HIS A 299 -17.71 10.73 -22.11
CA HIS A 299 -16.27 10.83 -22.31
C HIS A 299 -15.68 9.52 -22.84
N TYR A 300 -15.94 8.37 -22.20
CA TYR A 300 -15.42 7.08 -22.65
C TYR A 300 -15.81 6.76 -24.11
N ILE A 301 -17.07 6.98 -24.48
CA ILE A 301 -17.56 6.74 -25.85
C ILE A 301 -16.91 7.71 -26.84
N TRP A 302 -16.83 8.99 -26.48
CA TRP A 302 -16.23 10.01 -27.34
C TRP A 302 -14.75 9.75 -27.57
N THR A 303 -13.99 9.39 -26.52
CA THR A 303 -12.56 9.07 -26.63
C THR A 303 -12.31 7.91 -27.59
N LYS A 304 -13.19 6.89 -27.61
CA LYS A 304 -13.10 5.81 -28.61
C LYS A 304 -13.35 6.30 -30.04
N LYS A 305 -14.26 7.25 -30.23
CA LYS A 305 -14.49 7.86 -31.56
C LYS A 305 -13.26 8.65 -32.01
N LEU A 306 -12.67 9.43 -31.11
CA LEU A 306 -11.43 10.17 -31.35
C LEU A 306 -10.30 9.22 -31.76
N GLN A 307 -10.01 8.20 -30.95
CA GLN A 307 -8.97 7.19 -31.23
C GLN A 307 -9.20 6.52 -32.59
N SER A 308 -10.45 6.16 -32.92
CA SER A 308 -10.80 5.56 -34.22
C SER A 308 -10.57 6.51 -35.39
N ALA A 309 -10.91 7.79 -35.24
CA ALA A 309 -10.70 8.80 -36.27
C ALA A 309 -9.21 9.06 -36.50
N MET A 310 -8.42 9.22 -35.43
CA MET A 310 -6.98 9.44 -35.50
C MET A 310 -6.23 8.27 -36.16
N ASN A 311 -6.73 7.04 -36.03
CA ASN A 311 -6.15 5.86 -36.68
C ASN A 311 -6.34 5.81 -38.21
N LYS A 312 -7.15 6.72 -38.78
CA LYS A 312 -7.29 6.91 -40.24
C LYS A 312 -6.26 7.88 -40.83
N TRP A 313 -5.60 8.66 -39.98
CA TRP A 313 -4.60 9.66 -40.39
C TRP A 313 -3.20 9.05 -40.37
N LYS A 314 -2.29 9.63 -41.16
CA LYS A 314 -0.89 9.18 -41.27
C LYS A 314 -0.19 9.14 -39.89
N GLY A 315 0.67 8.16 -39.69
CA GLY A 315 1.44 7.96 -38.43
C GLY A 315 1.13 6.62 -37.74
N TYR A 316 1.54 6.50 -36.48
CA TYR A 316 1.35 5.28 -35.71
C TYR A 316 -0.11 5.11 -35.25
N LYS A 317 -0.56 3.86 -35.11
CA LYS A 317 -1.91 3.54 -34.62
C LYS A 317 -1.90 3.33 -33.12
N ILE A 318 -2.99 3.72 -32.47
CA ILE A 318 -3.22 3.48 -31.03
C ILE A 318 -4.41 2.56 -30.80
N GLY A 319 -4.49 1.97 -29.61
CA GLY A 319 -5.66 1.19 -29.19
C GLY A 319 -6.93 2.03 -29.13
N VAL A 320 -8.08 1.42 -29.46
CA VAL A 320 -9.40 2.06 -29.34
C VAL A 320 -10.07 1.58 -28.06
N ASP A 321 -9.61 2.13 -26.95
CA ASP A 321 -9.94 1.66 -25.61
C ASP A 321 -10.75 2.67 -24.78
N GLY A 322 -10.79 3.95 -25.16
CA GLY A 322 -11.53 5.00 -24.44
C GLY A 322 -10.77 5.68 -23.32
N ASP A 323 -9.45 5.51 -23.24
CA ASP A 323 -8.59 6.16 -22.24
C ASP A 323 -7.79 7.32 -22.84
N TYR A 324 -8.02 8.53 -22.31
CA TYR A 324 -7.31 9.75 -22.67
C TYR A 324 -6.13 9.98 -21.71
N ARG A 325 -5.17 9.06 -21.68
CA ARG A 325 -3.87 9.23 -20.99
C ARG A 325 -2.77 9.61 -21.98
N SER A 326 -1.51 9.37 -21.59
CA SER A 326 -0.31 9.69 -22.37
C SER A 326 -0.35 9.19 -23.81
N VAL A 327 -0.85 7.97 -24.06
CA VAL A 327 -0.88 7.39 -25.41
C VAL A 327 -1.83 8.16 -26.33
N THR A 328 -3.07 8.40 -25.89
CA THR A 328 -4.05 9.15 -26.70
C THR A 328 -3.64 10.62 -26.82
N ARG A 329 -3.18 11.25 -25.74
CA ARG A 329 -2.66 12.63 -25.76
C ARG A 329 -1.51 12.79 -26.74
N GLY A 330 -0.52 11.90 -26.69
CA GLY A 330 0.62 11.94 -27.61
C GLY A 330 0.23 11.73 -29.06
N ARG A 331 -0.83 10.95 -29.33
CA ARG A 331 -1.36 10.80 -30.69
C ARG A 331 -2.09 12.05 -31.20
N VAL A 332 -2.79 12.77 -30.32
CA VAL A 332 -3.38 14.08 -30.68
C VAL A 332 -2.28 15.07 -31.05
N GLU A 333 -1.26 15.18 -30.21
CA GLU A 333 -0.09 16.04 -30.42
C GLU A 333 0.62 15.73 -31.76
N ASP A 334 0.94 14.45 -32.02
CA ASP A 334 1.59 14.02 -33.27
C ASP A 334 0.77 14.37 -34.53
N ILE A 335 -0.56 14.24 -34.50
CA ILE A 335 -1.41 14.63 -35.65
C ILE A 335 -1.44 16.15 -35.82
N MET A 336 -1.52 16.91 -34.72
CA MET A 336 -1.48 18.37 -34.78
C MET A 336 -0.18 18.86 -35.42
N GLU A 337 0.98 18.38 -34.95
CA GLU A 337 2.30 18.75 -35.46
C GLU A 337 2.44 18.46 -36.95
N ARG A 338 2.11 17.22 -37.38
CA ARG A 338 2.25 16.79 -38.78
C ARG A 338 1.40 17.57 -39.76
N ASN A 339 0.31 18.17 -39.30
CA ASN A 339 -0.67 18.86 -40.14
C ASN A 339 -0.71 20.37 -39.86
N HIS A 340 0.13 20.88 -38.97
CA HIS A 340 0.16 22.28 -38.56
C HIS A 340 0.49 23.19 -39.75
N GLY A 341 -0.23 24.31 -39.88
CA GLY A 341 -0.12 25.21 -41.04
C GLY A 341 -0.78 24.66 -42.31
N GLY A 342 -1.08 23.35 -42.38
CA GLY A 342 -1.79 22.68 -43.46
C GLY A 342 -3.27 22.45 -43.10
N ALA A 343 -3.67 21.19 -43.01
CA ALA A 343 -5.04 20.80 -42.65
C ALA A 343 -5.42 21.21 -41.21
N TYR A 344 -4.44 21.32 -40.31
CA TYR A 344 -4.64 21.80 -38.95
C TYR A 344 -4.22 23.27 -38.85
N LYS A 345 -5.19 24.13 -38.50
CA LYS A 345 -5.02 25.59 -38.36
C LYS A 345 -5.06 26.07 -36.90
N GLY A 346 -5.05 25.15 -35.93
CA GLY A 346 -5.06 25.45 -34.49
C GLY A 346 -3.67 25.39 -33.86
N VAL A 347 -3.61 25.59 -32.54
CA VAL A 347 -2.39 25.48 -31.74
C VAL A 347 -2.05 24.01 -31.47
N VAL A 348 -0.76 23.68 -31.44
CA VAL A 348 -0.28 22.35 -31.03
C VAL A 348 -0.21 22.31 -29.50
N ASP A 349 -1.29 21.86 -28.86
CA ASP A 349 -1.43 21.83 -27.39
C ASP A 349 -1.84 20.45 -26.83
N ALA A 350 -1.98 19.45 -27.72
CA ALA A 350 -2.51 18.12 -27.43
C ALA A 350 -3.95 18.12 -26.87
N ILE A 351 -4.71 19.21 -27.10
CA ILE A 351 -6.11 19.37 -26.71
C ILE A 351 -6.99 19.21 -27.95
N PRO A 352 -7.83 18.16 -28.03
CA PRO A 352 -8.66 17.87 -29.20
C PRO A 352 -9.88 18.80 -29.22
N GLY A 353 -9.64 20.10 -29.39
CA GLY A 353 -10.65 21.16 -29.43
C GLY A 353 -11.46 21.16 -30.73
N PRO A 354 -12.35 22.16 -30.92
CA PRO A 354 -13.27 22.22 -32.06
C PRO A 354 -12.60 22.17 -33.43
N VAL A 355 -11.47 22.85 -33.61
CA VAL A 355 -10.71 22.86 -34.89
C VAL A 355 -10.19 21.46 -35.21
N PHE A 356 -9.58 20.79 -34.22
CA PHE A 356 -9.05 19.44 -34.38
C PHE A 356 -10.16 18.43 -34.65
N CYS A 357 -11.26 18.49 -33.90
CA CYS A 357 -12.41 17.60 -34.09
C CYS A 357 -13.06 17.79 -35.47
N LYS A 358 -13.23 19.04 -35.92
CA LYS A 358 -13.75 19.35 -37.26
C LYS A 358 -12.84 18.78 -38.35
N MET A 359 -11.53 18.94 -38.21
CA MET A 359 -10.54 18.36 -39.14
C MET A 359 -10.67 16.83 -39.23
N LEU A 360 -10.86 16.15 -38.09
CA LEU A 360 -11.04 14.70 -38.05
C LEU A 360 -12.43 14.22 -38.47
N GLY A 361 -13.40 15.12 -38.67
CA GLY A 361 -14.79 14.77 -39.01
C GLY A 361 -15.56 14.11 -37.86
N ILE A 362 -15.30 14.51 -36.62
CA ILE A 362 -16.00 14.01 -35.41
C ILE A 362 -16.62 15.16 -34.62
N PRO A 363 -17.67 14.92 -33.81
CA PRO A 363 -18.21 15.92 -32.90
C PRO A 363 -17.18 16.31 -31.82
N THR A 364 -17.30 17.51 -31.26
CA THR A 364 -16.53 17.94 -30.09
C THR A 364 -16.85 17.09 -28.86
N HIS A 365 -15.95 17.13 -27.88
CA HIS A 365 -16.15 16.44 -26.60
C HIS A 365 -17.43 16.96 -25.92
N PRO A 366 -18.30 16.05 -25.43
CA PRO A 366 -19.62 16.39 -24.89
C PRO A 366 -19.62 16.97 -23.48
#